data_AF-A0AB37SNV5-F1
#
_entry.id   AF-A0AB37SNV5-F1
#
_cell.length_a   1.000
_cell.length_b   1.000
_cell.length_c   1.000
_cell.angle_alpha   90.00
_cell.angle_beta   90.00
_cell.angle_gamma   90.00
#
_symmetry.space_group_name_H-M   'P 1'
#
loop_
_entity.id
_entity.type
_entity.pdbx_description
1 polymer ?
#
loop_
_entity_poly.entity_id
_entity_poly.type
_entity_poly.pdbx_seq_one_letter_code
_entity_poly.pdbx_strand_id
1 'polypeptide(L)'
;MRRRLRALHVGERDFTWRAGIGAVQGDGGSLHRCINVRIWGDGKNSRALEVDLLSKDMGVGWAPAETDGSYPSAADIRRLIEHALTSGWEPDVRGGTFLLTEDHGLELPDFLVTDRVRDLNAADPTSQVIQAQVPARQAGAWQP
;
A
#
# COMPACT_ATOMS: atom_id res chain seq x y z
N MET A 1 -6.45 1.34 20.16
CA MET A 1 -5.24 0.51 20.01
C MET A 1 -4.07 1.40 19.58
N ARG A 2 -2.94 1.42 20.31
CA ARG A 2 -1.79 2.28 19.99
C ARG A 2 -1.03 1.67 18.81
N ARG A 3 -1.04 2.32 17.63
CA ARG A 3 -0.27 1.84 16.45
C ARG A 3 1.22 1.79 16.82
N ARG A 4 1.84 0.62 16.68
CA ARG A 4 3.27 0.41 17.00
C ARG A 4 4.13 1.18 16.00
N LEU A 5 5.00 2.04 16.52
CA LEU A 5 6.06 2.67 15.73
C LEU A 5 7.22 1.68 15.58
N ARG A 6 7.73 1.54 14.37
CA ARG A 6 8.81 0.62 14.00
C ARG A 6 9.94 1.43 13.35
N ALA A 7 11.17 0.95 13.46
CA ALA A 7 12.33 1.53 12.79
C ALA A 7 12.73 0.66 11.59
N LEU A 8 13.30 1.28 10.56
CA LEU A 8 13.88 0.61 9.41
C LEU A 8 15.05 1.43 8.88
N HIS A 9 16.18 0.78 8.62
CA HIS A 9 17.33 1.40 7.98
C HIS A 9 17.27 1.18 6.46
N VAL A 10 17.38 2.25 5.68
CA VAL A 10 17.35 2.23 4.21
C VAL A 10 18.43 3.17 3.67
N GLY A 11 19.34 2.64 2.86
CA GLY A 11 20.54 3.37 2.44
C GLY A 11 21.40 3.72 3.66
N GLU A 12 21.67 5.00 3.85
CA GLU A 12 22.42 5.54 5.01
C GLU A 12 21.52 6.19 6.06
N ARG A 13 20.19 6.03 5.96
CA ARG A 13 19.22 6.76 6.77
C ARG A 13 18.30 5.83 7.55
N ASP A 14 18.01 6.23 8.79
CA ASP A 14 16.98 5.61 9.61
C ASP A 14 15.62 6.24 9.36
N PHE A 15 14.62 5.39 9.21
CA PHE A 15 13.22 5.78 9.08
C PHE A 15 12.41 5.17 10.20
N THR A 16 11.37 5.88 10.62
CA THR A 16 10.34 5.33 11.50
C THR A 16 9.02 5.24 10.78
N TRP A 17 8.24 4.19 11.06
CA TRP A 17 6.99 3.97 10.36
C TRP A 17 5.94 3.31 11.24
N ARG A 18 4.68 3.49 10.86
CA ARG A 18 3.53 2.80 11.44
C ARG A 18 2.56 2.43 10.34
N ALA A 19 1.74 1.41 10.60
CA ALA A 19 0.61 1.10 9.74
C ALA A 19 -0.68 0.96 10.56
N GLY A 20 -1.80 1.35 9.96
CA GLY A 20 -3.14 1.12 10.48
C GLY A 20 -3.97 0.31 9.51
N ILE A 21 -4.71 -0.66 10.04
CA ILE A 21 -5.65 -1.47 9.27
C ILE A 21 -6.98 -0.74 9.19
N GLY A 22 -7.57 -0.76 8.00
CA GLY A 22 -8.91 -0.30 7.68
C GLY A 22 -9.50 -1.17 6.56
N ALA A 23 -10.58 -0.70 5.96
CA ALA A 23 -11.21 -1.36 4.85
C ALA A 23 -11.72 -0.34 3.84
N VAL A 24 -11.74 -0.73 2.56
CA VAL A 24 -12.26 0.08 1.45
C VAL A 24 -13.37 -0.72 0.78
N GLN A 25 -14.49 -0.05 0.53
CA GLN A 25 -15.60 -0.64 -0.20
C GLN A 25 -15.34 -0.55 -1.71
N GLY A 26 -15.41 -1.70 -2.38
CA GLY A 26 -15.42 -1.77 -3.83
C GLY A 26 -16.84 -1.65 -4.37
N ASP A 27 -16.92 -1.50 -5.69
CA ASP A 27 -18.20 -1.45 -6.38
C ASP A 27 -18.92 -2.81 -6.23
N GLY A 28 -20.24 -2.78 -6.04
CA GLY A 28 -21.04 -3.99 -5.80
C GLY A 28 -21.01 -4.50 -4.35
N GLY A 29 -20.44 -3.75 -3.40
CA GLY A 29 -20.50 -4.07 -1.97
C GLY A 29 -19.40 -5.02 -1.48
N SER A 30 -18.39 -5.28 -2.30
CA SER A 30 -17.16 -5.96 -1.86
C SER A 30 -16.44 -5.09 -0.83
N LEU A 31 -15.80 -5.73 0.16
CA LEU A 31 -15.01 -5.04 1.17
C LEU A 31 -13.58 -5.58 1.10
N HIS A 32 -12.62 -4.69 0.96
CA HIS A 32 -11.21 -5.01 0.78
C HIS A 32 -10.39 -4.48 1.95
N ARG A 33 -9.39 -5.24 2.41
CA ARG A 33 -8.49 -4.78 3.47
C ARG A 33 -7.61 -3.66 2.94
N CYS A 34 -7.53 -2.58 3.71
CA CYS A 34 -6.66 -1.46 3.43
C CYS A 34 -5.69 -1.20 4.59
N ILE A 35 -4.48 -0.79 4.26
CA ILE A 35 -3.42 -0.52 5.21
C ILE A 35 -2.86 0.86 4.94
N ASN A 36 -3.20 1.82 5.81
CA ASN A 36 -2.63 3.16 5.79
C ASN A 36 -1.24 3.12 6.44
N VAL A 37 -0.20 3.32 5.65
CA VAL A 37 1.20 3.37 6.08
C VAL A 37 1.65 4.82 6.16
N ARG A 38 2.33 5.17 7.26
CA ARG A 38 2.94 6.48 7.44
C ARG A 38 4.38 6.34 7.91
N ILE A 39 5.29 7.03 7.22
CA ILE A 39 6.74 6.93 7.37
C ILE A 39 7.34 8.33 7.60
N TRP A 40 8.35 8.42 8.45
CA TRP A 40 9.11 9.64 8.76
C TRP A 40 10.60 9.36 8.67
N GLY A 41 11.36 10.28 8.06
CA GLY A 41 12.83 10.16 7.96
C GLY A 41 13.64 11.04 8.92
N ASP A 42 13.04 12.07 9.52
CA ASP A 42 13.69 12.90 10.55
C ASP A 42 12.77 13.15 11.76
N GLY A 43 12.23 12.04 12.28
CA GLY A 43 11.26 12.07 13.38
C GLY A 43 9.87 12.62 12.99
N LYS A 44 8.97 12.68 13.96
CA LYS A 44 7.52 12.90 13.71
C LYS A 44 7.15 14.30 13.20
N ASN A 45 8.06 15.25 13.30
CA ASN A 45 7.87 16.62 12.82
C ASN A 45 8.34 16.79 11.38
N SER A 46 8.99 15.79 10.79
CA SER A 46 9.40 15.79 9.40
C SER A 46 8.21 15.51 8.47
N ARG A 47 8.38 15.85 7.18
CA ARG A 47 7.40 15.63 6.13
C ARG A 47 7.17 14.14 6.00
N ALA A 48 6.01 13.69 6.46
CA ALA A 48 5.70 12.27 6.46
C ALA A 48 5.38 11.79 5.05
N LEU A 49 5.89 10.64 4.67
CA LEU A 49 5.33 9.87 3.56
C LEU A 49 4.07 9.16 4.05
N GLU A 50 2.99 9.26 3.30
CA GLU A 50 1.75 8.54 3.55
C GLU A 50 1.24 7.87 2.29
N VAL A 51 0.77 6.63 2.45
CA VAL A 51 0.34 5.75 1.37
C VAL A 51 -0.73 4.82 1.90
N ASP A 52 -1.75 4.59 1.09
CA ASP A 52 -2.81 3.65 1.38
C ASP A 52 -2.62 2.40 0.50
N LEU A 53 -2.46 1.25 1.15
CA LEU A 53 -2.18 -0.03 0.50
C LEU A 53 -3.42 -0.92 0.53
N LEU A 54 -3.89 -1.32 -0.63
CA LEU A 54 -4.95 -2.31 -0.80
C LEU A 54 -4.33 -3.70 -0.88
N SER A 55 -4.82 -4.64 -0.08
CA SER A 55 -4.41 -6.04 -0.15
C SER A 55 -4.88 -6.67 -1.47
N LYS A 56 -4.01 -7.46 -2.10
CA LYS A 56 -4.38 -8.31 -3.25
C LYS A 56 -5.01 -9.64 -2.84
N ASP A 57 -5.00 -9.96 -1.54
CA ASP A 57 -5.66 -11.17 -1.04
C ASP A 57 -7.18 -10.97 -1.08
N MET A 58 -7.86 -11.80 -1.88
CA MET A 58 -9.32 -11.79 -1.99
C MET A 58 -9.98 -12.62 -0.90
N GLY A 59 -9.21 -13.18 0.05
CA GLY A 59 -9.65 -14.08 1.10
C GLY A 59 -10.34 -15.35 0.56
N VAL A 60 -10.69 -16.25 1.47
CA VAL A 60 -11.54 -17.41 1.16
C VAL A 60 -12.73 -17.41 2.12
N GLY A 61 -13.95 -17.17 1.58
CA GLY A 61 -15.20 -17.26 2.34
C GLY A 61 -16.12 -16.04 2.21
N TRP A 62 -17.16 -16.03 3.04
CA TRP A 62 -18.26 -15.06 3.12
C TRP A 62 -17.91 -13.65 3.63
N ALA A 63 -16.71 -13.44 4.22
CA ALA A 63 -16.25 -12.14 4.72
C ALA A 63 -14.73 -11.94 4.48
N PRO A 64 -14.29 -11.74 3.23
CA PRO A 64 -12.89 -11.91 2.87
C PRO A 64 -11.92 -10.91 3.53
N ALA A 65 -12.35 -9.66 3.73
CA ALA A 65 -11.56 -8.65 4.45
C ALA A 65 -11.32 -8.99 5.92
N GLU A 66 -12.19 -9.78 6.56
CA GLU A 66 -12.04 -10.18 7.97
C GLU A 66 -11.01 -11.30 8.14
N THR A 67 -10.87 -12.16 7.14
CA THR A 67 -9.89 -13.27 7.13
C THR A 67 -8.52 -12.89 6.58
N ASP A 68 -8.42 -11.76 5.89
CA ASP A 68 -7.18 -11.27 5.31
C ASP A 68 -6.17 -10.90 6.42
N GLY A 69 -5.02 -11.58 6.42
CA GLY A 69 -3.92 -11.38 7.37
C GLY A 69 -2.85 -10.39 6.92
N SER A 70 -2.99 -9.82 5.72
CA SER A 70 -1.94 -9.08 5.03
C SER A 70 -1.46 -7.88 5.86
N TYR A 71 -0.14 -7.71 5.87
CA TYR A 71 0.57 -6.60 6.50
C TYR A 71 1.90 -6.36 5.79
N PRO A 72 2.29 -5.09 5.53
CA PRO A 72 3.51 -4.80 4.79
C PRO A 72 4.74 -5.33 5.52
N SER A 73 5.59 -6.03 4.78
CA SER A 73 6.89 -6.50 5.22
C SER A 73 7.90 -5.34 5.26
N ALA A 74 9.07 -5.56 5.87
CA ALA A 74 10.16 -4.59 5.80
C ALA A 74 10.64 -4.32 4.36
N ALA A 75 10.50 -5.30 3.45
CA ALA A 75 10.85 -5.14 2.04
C ALA A 75 9.86 -4.23 1.32
N ASP A 76 8.56 -4.33 1.62
CA ASP A 76 7.54 -3.43 1.06
C ASP A 76 7.77 -1.99 1.53
N ILE A 77 8.05 -1.80 2.83
CA ILE A 77 8.37 -0.47 3.37
C ILE A 77 9.64 0.11 2.74
N ARG A 78 10.66 -0.71 2.48
CA ARG A 78 11.87 -0.26 1.77
C ARG A 78 11.53 0.23 0.36
N ARG A 79 10.75 -0.53 -0.41
CA ARG A 79 10.33 -0.14 -1.77
C ARG A 79 9.52 1.17 -1.77
N LEU A 80 8.63 1.34 -0.79
CA LEU A 80 7.88 2.60 -0.63
C LEU A 80 8.80 3.80 -0.41
N ILE A 81 9.82 3.64 0.44
CA ILE A 81 10.80 4.70 0.71
C ILE A 81 11.61 5.02 -0.54
N GLU A 82 12.20 4.01 -1.19
CA GLU A 82 13.04 4.18 -2.37
C GLU A 82 12.28 4.83 -3.54
N HIS A 83 11.05 4.38 -3.78
CA HIS A 83 10.20 4.95 -4.82
C HIS A 83 9.80 6.40 -4.50
N ALA A 84 9.34 6.67 -3.28
CA ALA A 84 8.95 8.02 -2.89
C ALA A 84 10.11 9.01 -2.95
N LEU A 85 11.32 8.61 -2.54
CA LEU A 85 12.53 9.43 -2.69
C LEU A 85 12.79 9.78 -4.16
N THR A 86 12.64 8.81 -5.05
CA THR A 86 12.76 9.01 -6.51
C THR A 86 11.66 9.93 -7.06
N SER A 87 10.46 9.88 -6.47
CA SER A 87 9.32 10.74 -6.80
C SER A 87 9.38 12.13 -6.16
N GLY A 88 10.46 12.50 -5.47
CA GLY A 88 10.65 13.84 -4.90
C GLY A 88 10.16 14.00 -3.46
N TRP A 89 9.92 12.91 -2.73
CA TRP A 89 9.72 13.01 -1.29
C TRP A 89 11.00 13.47 -0.60
N GLU A 90 10.91 14.60 0.11
CA GLU A 90 12.00 15.17 0.91
C GLU A 90 11.74 14.89 2.40
N PRO A 91 12.31 13.82 2.99
CA PRO A 91 12.00 13.40 4.35
C PRO A 91 12.54 14.34 5.45
N ASP A 92 13.51 15.20 5.14
CA ASP A 92 14.15 16.14 6.08
C ASP A 92 13.39 17.48 6.17
N VAL A 93 12.51 17.76 5.21
CA VAL A 93 11.68 18.96 5.23
C VAL A 93 10.73 18.88 6.41
N ARG A 94 10.61 19.96 7.19
CA ARG A 94 9.69 19.99 8.34
C ARG A 94 8.25 20.14 7.88
N GLY A 95 7.37 19.35 8.48
CA GLY A 95 5.93 19.45 8.33
C GLY A 95 5.38 18.95 6.99
N GLY A 96 4.05 18.83 6.97
CA GLY A 96 3.31 18.36 5.81
C GLY A 96 3.33 16.85 5.63
N THR A 97 2.71 16.43 4.53
CA THR A 97 2.60 15.03 4.13
C THR A 97 2.90 14.96 2.63
N PHE A 98 3.78 14.06 2.24
CA PHE A 98 3.94 13.63 0.86
C PHE A 98 3.02 12.42 0.66
N LEU A 99 2.05 12.55 -0.24
CA LEU A 99 1.12 11.47 -0.56
C LEU A 99 1.66 10.67 -1.73
N LEU A 100 1.85 9.37 -1.51
CA LEU A 100 2.13 8.44 -2.59
C LEU A 100 0.80 7.85 -3.07
N THR A 101 0.39 8.29 -4.25
CA THR A 101 -0.89 8.01 -4.91
C THR A 101 -0.73 6.98 -6.05
N GLU A 102 -1.85 6.54 -6.64
CA GLU A 102 -1.86 5.57 -7.74
C GLU A 102 -1.02 6.04 -8.95
N ASP A 103 -1.04 7.35 -9.24
CA ASP A 103 -0.30 7.97 -10.35
C ASP A 103 1.22 7.78 -10.29
N HIS A 104 1.75 7.45 -9.12
CA HIS A 104 3.18 7.19 -8.95
C HIS A 104 3.60 5.82 -9.50
N GLY A 105 2.64 4.92 -9.80
CA GLY A 105 2.90 3.65 -10.48
C GLY A 105 3.76 2.66 -9.69
N LEU A 106 3.74 2.73 -8.35
CA LEU A 106 4.48 1.78 -7.51
C LEU A 106 3.79 0.41 -7.50
N GLU A 107 4.55 -0.63 -7.86
CA GLU A 107 4.11 -2.01 -7.74
C GLU A 107 4.72 -2.70 -6.52
N LEU A 108 3.86 -3.33 -5.71
CA LEU A 108 4.26 -4.22 -4.62
C LEU A 108 3.75 -5.64 -4.92
N PRO A 109 4.38 -6.70 -4.38
CA PRO A 109 3.98 -8.07 -4.65
C PRO A 109 2.54 -8.35 -4.22
N ASP A 110 2.22 -8.04 -2.96
CA ASP A 110 0.95 -8.39 -2.32
C ASP A 110 0.00 -7.20 -2.13
N PHE A 111 0.43 -6.01 -2.54
CA PHE A 111 -0.32 -4.77 -2.34
C PHE A 111 -0.42 -3.93 -3.62
N LEU A 112 -1.50 -3.17 -3.72
CA LEU A 112 -1.67 -2.08 -4.67
C LEU A 112 -1.68 -0.77 -3.89
N VAL A 113 -1.13 0.30 -4.45
CA VAL A 113 -1.42 1.66 -3.94
C VAL A 113 -2.84 2.00 -4.35
N THR A 114 -3.60 2.66 -3.48
CA THR A 114 -4.97 3.09 -3.79
C THR A 114 -5.28 4.47 -3.25
N ASP A 115 -5.98 5.29 -4.04
CA ASP A 115 -6.48 6.59 -3.60
C ASP A 115 -7.93 6.51 -3.07
N ARG A 116 -8.56 5.34 -3.20
CA ARG A 116 -9.98 5.11 -2.88
C ARG A 116 -10.34 5.33 -1.41
N VAL A 117 -9.36 5.27 -0.50
CA VAL A 117 -9.55 5.63 0.91
C VAL A 117 -9.92 7.11 1.08
N ARG A 118 -9.38 7.97 0.21
CA ARG A 118 -9.50 9.43 0.26
C ARG A 118 -10.53 9.95 -0.72
N ASP A 119 -10.62 9.32 -1.88
CA ASP A 119 -11.57 9.65 -2.93
C ASP A 119 -12.41 8.44 -3.30
N LEU A 120 -13.67 8.44 -2.87
CA LEU A 120 -14.64 7.40 -3.19
C LEU A 120 -15.01 7.34 -4.67
N ASN A 121 -14.47 8.21 -5.53
CA ASN A 121 -14.61 8.14 -6.99
C ASN A 121 -13.34 7.63 -7.70
N ALA A 122 -12.25 7.36 -6.97
CA ALA A 122 -11.05 6.73 -7.54
C ALA A 122 -11.36 5.34 -8.12
N ALA A 123 -10.44 4.73 -8.86
CA ALA A 123 -10.69 3.45 -9.54
C ALA A 123 -11.21 2.36 -8.57
N ASP A 124 -12.10 1.49 -9.08
CA ASP A 124 -12.69 0.43 -8.27
C ASP A 124 -11.62 -0.58 -7.83
N PRO A 125 -11.42 -0.77 -6.51
CA PRO A 125 -10.42 -1.68 -5.97
C PRO A 125 -10.67 -3.13 -6.39
N THR A 126 -11.92 -3.53 -6.62
CA THR A 126 -12.25 -4.91 -7.00
C THR A 126 -11.67 -5.26 -8.36
N SER A 127 -11.86 -4.37 -9.34
CA SER A 127 -11.33 -4.54 -10.69
C SER A 127 -9.80 -4.61 -10.69
N GLN A 128 -9.13 -3.77 -9.90
CA GLN A 128 -7.67 -3.75 -9.79
C GLN A 128 -7.13 -5.04 -9.14
N VAL A 129 -7.75 -5.53 -8.06
CA VAL A 129 -7.33 -6.78 -7.40
C VAL A 129 -7.52 -7.97 -8.32
N ILE A 130 -8.64 -8.06 -9.05
CA ILE A 130 -8.86 -9.11 -10.05
C ILE A 130 -7.75 -9.10 -11.11
N GLN A 131 -7.43 -7.93 -11.68
CA GLN A 131 -6.34 -7.80 -12.66
C GLN A 131 -4.98 -8.23 -12.09
N ALA A 132 -4.69 -7.85 -10.84
CA ALA A 132 -3.44 -8.21 -10.17
C ALA A 132 -3.34 -9.71 -9.82
N GLN A 133 -4.48 -10.42 -9.68
CA GLN A 133 -4.53 -11.85 -9.43
C GLN A 133 -4.46 -12.70 -10.70
N VAL A 134 -4.79 -12.16 -11.88
CA VAL A 134 -4.61 -12.87 -13.15
C VAL A 134 -3.12 -13.12 -13.33
N PRO A 135 -2.63 -14.38 -13.21
CA PRO A 135 -1.25 -14.66 -13.56
C PRO A 135 -1.12 -14.46 -15.07
N ALA A 136 0.10 -14.29 -15.58
CA ALA A 136 0.44 -14.57 -16.98
C ALA A 136 0.23 -16.07 -17.33
N ARG A 137 -0.95 -16.62 -17.05
CA ARG A 137 -1.40 -17.99 -17.32
C ARG A 137 -1.97 -18.14 -18.74
N GLN A 138 -1.58 -17.26 -19.67
CA GLN A 138 -1.77 -17.43 -21.11
C GLN A 138 -0.49 -17.09 -21.87
N ALA A 139 0.61 -17.79 -21.54
CA ALA A 139 1.75 -17.95 -22.44
C ALA A 139 2.25 -19.41 -22.31
N GLY A 140 1.33 -20.35 -22.43
CA GLY A 140 1.61 -21.78 -22.41
C GLY A 140 0.72 -22.44 -23.44
N ALA A 141 1.30 -22.68 -24.61
CA ALA A 141 0.68 -23.30 -25.77
C ALA A 141 -0.15 -24.54 -25.41
N TRP A 142 -1.37 -24.58 -25.92
CA TRP A 142 -2.10 -25.82 -26.21
C TRP A 142 -2.32 -25.86 -27.72
N GLN A 143 -1.60 -26.75 -28.41
CA GLN A 143 -1.92 -27.21 -29.75
C GLN A 143 -2.20 -28.71 -29.65
N PRO A 144 -3.40 -29.19 -29.99
CA PRO A 144 -3.54 -30.48 -30.66
C PRO A 144 -3.16 -30.38 -32.14
#